data_AF-F1T6S1-F1
#
_entry.id   AF-F1T6S1-F1
#
_cell.length_a   1.000
_cell.length_b   1.000
_cell.length_c   1.000
_cell.angle_alpha   90.00
_cell.angle_beta   90.00
_cell.angle_gamma   90.00
#
_symmetry.space_group_name_H-M   'P 1'
#
loop_
_entity.id
_entity.type
_entity.pdbx_description
1 polymer ?
#
loop_
_entity_poly.entity_id
_entity_poly.type
_entity_poly.pdbx_seq_one_letter_code
_entity_poly.pdbx_strand_id
1 'polypeptide(L)'
;MFNMFKHLIKTSSCKNPLEHSSEVSPCNEHACTQATPDVTHISTSHNNSADIIACCSGSLIDAATLPDPVFAQKMLGETCAIAPCEDTITVCSPSDGSVSALFPTGHAFGITRPDGVEILVHIGINTVEAHGEGLRVLDVCQGDTVKAGKPMVEVDVKKLSQTYNMSIMTIITDAQQQTINFKKSGSVNQGDSIVA
;
A
#
# COMPACT_ATOMS: atom_id res chain seq x y z
N MET A 1 23.21 -11.21 -0.31
CA MET A 1 21.93 -11.52 -0.98
C MET A 1 21.08 -10.28 -1.33
N PHE A 2 21.52 -9.06 -1.01
CA PHE A 2 20.78 -7.81 -1.28
C PHE A 2 20.91 -7.29 -2.73
N ASN A 3 21.93 -7.73 -3.48
CA ASN A 3 22.21 -7.25 -4.83
C ASN A 3 21.30 -7.81 -5.94
N MET A 4 20.49 -8.86 -5.67
CA MET A 4 19.57 -9.38 -6.69
C MET A 4 18.33 -8.51 -6.88
N PHE A 5 17.84 -7.83 -5.84
CA PHE A 5 16.65 -7.00 -5.96
C PHE A 5 16.92 -5.69 -6.71
N LYS A 6 18.12 -5.10 -6.59
CA LYS A 6 18.47 -3.86 -7.31
C LYS A 6 18.61 -4.02 -8.82
N HIS A 7 18.91 -5.22 -9.33
CA HIS A 7 19.22 -5.42 -10.75
C HIS A 7 17.98 -5.69 -11.63
N LEU A 8 16.83 -6.05 -11.03
CA LEU A 8 15.59 -6.32 -11.77
C LEU A 8 14.70 -5.07 -12.00
N ILE A 9 15.16 -3.87 -11.60
CA ILE A 9 14.35 -2.64 -11.52
C ILE A 9 14.27 -1.86 -12.86
N LYS A 10 15.01 -2.24 -13.90
CA LYS A 10 15.27 -1.35 -15.05
C LYS A 10 14.33 -1.41 -16.26
N THR A 11 13.32 -2.28 -16.32
CA THR A 11 12.52 -2.40 -17.56
C THR A 11 11.05 -2.72 -17.33
N SER A 12 10.27 -1.75 -16.85
CA SER A 12 8.81 -1.79 -16.97
C SER A 12 8.30 -0.43 -17.45
N SER A 13 8.36 -0.24 -18.77
CA SER A 13 7.75 0.93 -19.43
C SER A 13 6.26 0.67 -19.58
N CYS A 14 5.44 1.38 -18.80
CA CYS A 14 4.00 1.44 -18.99
C CYS A 14 3.72 2.15 -20.32
N LYS A 15 3.27 1.41 -21.33
CA LYS A 15 2.76 1.99 -22.57
C LYS A 15 1.31 2.38 -22.36
N ASN A 16 1.05 3.69 -22.28
CA ASN A 16 -0.29 4.26 -22.40
C ASN A 16 -0.78 4.13 -23.85
N PRO A 17 -2.04 3.74 -24.08
CA PRO A 17 -2.75 4.11 -25.29
C PRO A 17 -3.98 4.98 -24.98
N LEU A 18 -4.01 6.12 -25.66
CA LEU A 18 -5.17 6.83 -26.20
C LEU A 18 -5.76 7.98 -25.35
N GLU A 19 -5.27 9.17 -25.71
CA GLU A 19 -6.04 10.41 -25.73
C GLU A 19 -7.36 10.24 -26.50
N HIS A 20 -8.42 10.85 -26.00
CA HIS A 20 -9.43 11.44 -26.86
C HIS A 20 -9.97 12.74 -26.24
N SER A 21 -9.71 13.82 -26.95
CA SER A 21 -10.16 15.18 -26.70
C SER A 21 -11.64 15.33 -27.06
N SER A 22 -12.39 16.12 -26.27
CA SER A 22 -13.45 16.98 -26.82
C SER A 22 -13.84 18.07 -25.82
N GLU A 23 -13.60 19.32 -26.21
CA GLU A 23 -14.18 20.57 -25.71
C GLU A 23 -15.74 20.53 -25.90
N VAL A 24 -16.66 21.26 -25.25
CA VAL A 24 -16.81 22.71 -24.94
C VAL A 24 -17.96 22.89 -23.90
N SER A 25 -17.87 23.98 -23.10
CA SER A 25 -18.81 24.72 -22.22
C SER A 25 -20.29 24.93 -22.72
N PRO A 26 -21.27 25.54 -21.98
CA PRO A 26 -21.17 26.50 -20.85
C PRO A 26 -22.18 26.40 -19.68
N CYS A 27 -21.98 27.26 -18.67
CA CYS A 27 -22.80 27.51 -17.47
C CYS A 27 -24.24 27.99 -17.76
N ASN A 28 -25.15 27.78 -16.80
CA ASN A 28 -25.93 28.86 -16.16
C ASN A 28 -26.69 28.41 -14.89
N GLU A 29 -26.80 29.36 -13.96
CA GLU A 29 -27.39 29.31 -12.61
C GLU A 29 -28.93 29.20 -12.62
N HIS A 30 -29.54 28.65 -11.55
CA HIS A 30 -30.70 29.16 -10.80
C HIS A 30 -31.06 28.20 -9.64
N ALA A 31 -31.65 28.74 -8.56
CA ALA A 31 -31.36 28.43 -7.16
C ALA A 31 -32.42 27.65 -6.34
N CYS A 32 -32.12 27.47 -5.03
CA CYS A 32 -33.02 27.30 -3.86
C CYS A 32 -33.31 25.82 -3.45
N THR A 33 -33.19 25.29 -2.23
CA THR A 33 -32.78 25.74 -0.88
C THR A 33 -32.78 24.53 0.09
N GLN A 34 -31.80 24.52 1.01
CA GLN A 34 -31.72 23.90 2.36
C GLN A 34 -32.07 22.41 2.63
N ALA A 35 -31.08 21.68 3.19
CA ALA A 35 -31.11 21.22 4.59
C ALA A 35 -29.74 20.62 5.00
N THR A 36 -29.11 21.19 6.03
CA THR A 36 -27.94 20.65 6.75
C THR A 36 -28.40 19.59 7.78
N PRO A 37 -27.51 18.69 8.24
CA PRO A 37 -26.64 19.05 9.37
C PRO A 37 -25.19 18.61 9.20
N ASP A 38 -24.32 19.51 9.66
CA ASP A 38 -23.12 19.24 10.46
C ASP A 38 -22.15 18.13 10.02
N VAL A 39 -21.08 18.53 9.32
CA VAL A 39 -19.78 17.86 9.44
C VAL A 39 -18.78 18.91 9.90
N THR A 40 -18.77 19.15 11.21
CA THR A 40 -17.70 19.90 11.87
C THR A 40 -16.39 19.11 11.76
N HIS A 41 -15.46 19.68 11.01
CA HIS A 41 -13.99 19.66 11.14
C HIS A 41 -13.33 18.47 11.84
N ILE A 42 -12.38 17.82 11.15
CA ILE A 42 -10.99 17.81 11.61
C ILE A 42 -10.05 17.98 10.40
N SER A 43 -9.58 19.22 10.18
CA SER A 43 -8.30 19.45 9.53
C SER A 43 -7.21 19.19 10.57
N THR A 44 -6.68 17.98 10.61
CA THR A 44 -5.50 17.66 11.43
C THR A 44 -4.27 18.19 10.71
N SER A 45 -3.81 19.38 11.11
CA SER A 45 -2.41 19.76 10.98
C SER A 45 -1.60 18.74 11.78
N HIS A 46 -0.84 17.82 11.19
CA HIS A 46 0.02 16.93 11.99
C HIS A 46 1.39 16.62 11.35
N ASN A 47 2.39 16.71 12.23
CA ASN A 47 3.81 16.40 12.14
C ASN A 47 4.23 15.29 11.16
N ASN A 48 5.36 15.54 10.48
CA ASN A 48 5.99 14.79 9.39
C ASN A 48 6.44 13.33 9.67
N SER A 49 5.88 12.64 10.66
CA SER A 49 6.18 11.24 10.99
C SER A 49 4.94 10.43 11.40
N ALA A 50 3.73 10.99 11.27
CA ALA A 50 2.47 10.42 11.77
C ALA A 50 1.74 9.44 10.82
N ASP A 51 2.09 9.38 9.53
CA ASP A 51 1.18 8.81 8.53
C ASP A 51 1.73 7.54 7.86
N ILE A 52 1.84 6.45 8.62
CA ILE A 52 1.82 5.11 8.02
C ILE A 52 0.51 4.44 8.43
N ILE A 53 -0.31 4.18 7.43
CA ILE A 53 -1.65 3.62 7.59
C ILE A 53 -1.68 2.14 7.22
N ALA A 54 -2.71 1.44 7.69
CA ALA A 54 -3.02 0.08 7.28
C ALA A 54 -3.35 0.05 5.77
N CYS A 55 -2.61 -0.78 5.02
CA CYS A 55 -2.82 -0.95 3.58
C CYS A 55 -4.14 -1.65 3.24
N CYS A 56 -4.70 -2.40 4.19
CA CYS A 56 -5.98 -3.10 4.08
C CYS A 56 -6.59 -3.29 5.48
N SER A 57 -7.88 -3.62 5.53
CA SER A 57 -8.55 -4.02 6.76
C SER A 57 -8.14 -5.44 7.16
N GLY A 58 -8.04 -5.71 8.47
CA GLY A 58 -7.68 -7.04 8.96
C GLY A 58 -7.22 -7.04 10.42
N SER A 59 -6.52 -8.12 10.79
CA SER A 59 -5.93 -8.28 12.11
C SER A 59 -4.42 -8.12 12.04
N LEU A 60 -3.86 -7.25 12.89
CA LEU A 60 -2.42 -7.16 13.10
C LEU A 60 -1.92 -8.46 13.72
N ILE A 61 -0.90 -9.02 13.11
CA ILE A 61 -0.22 -10.23 13.58
C ILE A 61 1.24 -9.91 13.86
N ASP A 62 1.80 -10.60 14.86
CA ASP A 62 3.22 -10.46 15.16
C ASP A 62 4.05 -11.02 13.99
N ALA A 63 4.94 -10.20 13.44
CA ALA A 63 5.83 -10.61 12.37
C ALA A 63 6.61 -11.89 12.73
N ALA A 64 6.94 -12.10 14.01
CA ALA A 64 7.65 -13.29 14.49
C ALA A 64 6.87 -14.61 14.26
N THR A 65 5.57 -14.54 14.00
CA THR A 65 4.71 -15.71 13.71
C THR A 65 4.63 -16.07 12.24
N LEU A 66 5.21 -15.25 11.36
CA LEU A 66 5.21 -15.50 9.92
C LEU A 66 6.04 -16.75 9.58
N PRO A 67 5.61 -17.57 8.60
CA PRO A 67 6.31 -18.80 8.21
C PRO A 67 7.60 -18.58 7.42
N ASP A 68 8.04 -17.33 7.22
CA ASP A 68 9.25 -16.98 6.48
C ASP A 68 10.23 -16.21 7.39
N PRO A 69 11.49 -16.68 7.52
CA PRO A 69 12.47 -16.08 8.40
C PRO A 69 12.90 -14.66 7.99
N VAL A 70 12.81 -14.30 6.70
CA VAL A 70 13.18 -12.96 6.21
C VAL A 70 12.29 -11.90 6.85
N PHE A 71 10.99 -12.18 6.95
CA PHE A 71 10.02 -11.30 7.60
C PHE A 71 9.97 -11.51 9.12
N ALA A 72 10.00 -12.76 9.58
CA ALA A 72 9.90 -13.07 11.01
C ALA A 72 11.09 -12.56 11.84
N GLN A 73 12.28 -12.54 11.24
CA GLN A 73 13.48 -11.99 11.87
C GLN A 73 13.74 -10.52 11.51
N LYS A 74 12.79 -9.86 10.83
CA LYS A 74 12.90 -8.46 10.42
C LYS A 74 14.21 -8.15 9.66
N MET A 75 14.67 -9.09 8.82
CA MET A 75 15.96 -8.97 8.14
C MET A 75 16.01 -7.80 7.14
N LEU A 76 14.85 -7.42 6.61
CA LEU A 76 14.69 -6.28 5.70
C LEU A 76 14.41 -4.97 6.45
N GLY A 77 14.05 -5.03 7.73
CA GLY A 77 13.71 -3.89 8.57
C GLY A 77 12.42 -4.09 9.37
N GLU A 78 11.98 -3.03 10.06
CA GLU A 78 10.78 -3.07 10.90
C GLU A 78 9.56 -3.46 10.07
N THR A 79 8.86 -4.51 10.52
CA THR A 79 7.79 -5.16 9.76
C THR A 79 6.50 -5.16 10.56
N CYS A 80 5.42 -4.71 9.94
CA CYS A 80 4.04 -4.85 10.38
C CYS A 80 3.32 -5.82 9.45
N ALA A 81 2.63 -6.81 9.99
CA ALA A 81 1.88 -7.78 9.20
C ALA A 81 0.38 -7.72 9.54
N ILE A 82 -0.44 -7.73 8.49
CA ILE A 82 -1.90 -7.70 8.59
C ILE A 82 -2.43 -8.98 7.92
N ALA A 83 -3.18 -9.77 8.67
CA ALA A 83 -3.97 -10.88 8.13
C ALA A 83 -5.34 -10.35 7.67
N PRO A 84 -5.65 -10.35 6.35
CA PRO A 84 -6.93 -9.89 5.84
C PRO A 84 -8.05 -10.87 6.21
N CYS A 85 -9.27 -10.36 6.32
CA CYS A 85 -10.45 -11.14 6.71
C CYS A 85 -11.47 -11.32 5.57
N GLU A 86 -11.26 -10.67 4.42
CA GLU A 86 -12.19 -10.65 3.29
C GLU A 86 -11.67 -11.51 2.12
N ASP A 87 -12.59 -12.13 1.36
CA ASP A 87 -12.27 -12.98 0.20
C ASP A 87 -11.55 -12.21 -0.92
N THR A 88 -11.81 -10.91 -1.04
CA THR A 88 -11.19 -10.01 -2.01
C THR A 88 -10.95 -8.67 -1.34
N ILE A 89 -9.75 -8.10 -1.52
CA ILE A 89 -9.34 -6.84 -0.89
C ILE A 89 -8.63 -5.94 -1.89
N THR A 90 -8.57 -4.66 -1.55
CA THR A 90 -7.71 -3.68 -2.23
C THR A 90 -6.58 -3.29 -1.28
N VAL A 91 -5.34 -3.54 -1.69
CA VAL A 91 -4.15 -3.09 -0.98
C VAL A 91 -3.83 -1.67 -1.44
N CYS A 92 -3.75 -0.77 -0.49
CA CYS A 92 -3.54 0.66 -0.73
C CYS A 92 -2.14 1.11 -0.31
N SER A 93 -1.73 2.29 -0.78
CA SER A 93 -0.47 2.90 -0.36
C SER A 93 -0.48 3.19 1.15
N PRO A 94 0.54 2.75 1.91
CA PRO A 94 0.61 2.98 3.36
C PRO A 94 0.96 4.42 3.72
N SER A 95 1.51 5.20 2.78
CA SER A 95 1.90 6.58 3.02
C SER A 95 1.83 7.42 1.75
N ASP A 96 1.95 8.72 1.92
CA ASP A 96 2.29 9.64 0.84
C ASP A 96 3.71 9.34 0.34
N GLY A 97 3.94 9.50 -0.97
CA GLY A 97 5.28 9.33 -1.53
C GLY A 97 5.30 9.06 -3.02
N SER A 98 6.48 8.69 -3.50
CA SER A 98 6.70 8.23 -4.88
C SER A 98 6.76 6.70 -4.93
N VAL A 99 6.17 6.09 -5.96
CA VAL A 99 6.23 4.64 -6.19
C VAL A 99 7.64 4.29 -6.69
N SER A 100 8.51 3.91 -5.77
CA SER A 100 9.92 3.62 -6.08
C SER A 100 10.11 2.26 -6.74
N ALA A 101 9.23 1.31 -6.46
CA ALA A 101 9.20 -0.01 -7.08
C ALA A 101 7.77 -0.48 -7.31
N LEU A 102 7.52 -1.12 -8.44
CA LEU A 102 6.26 -1.80 -8.74
C LEU A 102 6.57 -3.09 -9.46
N PHE A 103 6.21 -4.22 -8.86
CA PHE A 103 6.53 -5.52 -9.41
C PHE A 103 5.45 -5.93 -10.44
N PRO A 104 5.81 -6.43 -11.64
CA PRO A 104 4.84 -6.74 -12.70
C PRO A 104 3.77 -7.76 -12.30
N THR A 105 4.08 -8.68 -11.39
CA THR A 105 3.12 -9.67 -10.87
C THR A 105 2.23 -9.12 -9.76
N GLY A 106 2.40 -7.86 -9.34
CA GLY A 106 1.59 -7.21 -8.31
C GLY A 106 1.82 -7.70 -6.88
N HIS A 107 2.76 -8.63 -6.64
CA HIS A 107 3.02 -9.19 -5.31
C HIS A 107 3.65 -8.21 -4.32
N ALA A 108 4.24 -7.13 -4.81
CA ALA A 108 4.86 -6.12 -3.97
C ALA A 108 4.90 -4.75 -4.67
N PHE A 109 5.05 -3.69 -3.88
CA PHE A 109 5.35 -2.35 -4.34
C PHE A 109 6.11 -1.57 -3.25
N GLY A 110 6.94 -0.63 -3.68
CA GLY A 110 7.75 0.22 -2.81
C GLY A 110 7.30 1.68 -2.90
N ILE A 111 7.27 2.36 -1.76
CA ILE A 111 6.98 3.79 -1.61
C ILE A 111 8.18 4.46 -0.96
N THR A 112 8.72 5.50 -1.60
CA THR A 112 9.68 6.40 -0.98
C THR A 112 8.97 7.68 -0.57
N ARG A 113 8.94 7.95 0.73
CA ARG A 113 8.30 9.12 1.33
C ARG A 113 9.12 10.39 1.06
N PRO A 114 8.50 11.59 1.18
CA PRO A 114 9.21 12.87 1.03
C PRO A 114 10.34 13.09 2.04
N ASP A 115 10.26 12.45 3.21
CA ASP A 115 11.30 12.45 4.26
C ASP A 115 12.44 11.45 3.99
N GLY A 116 12.37 10.70 2.89
CA GLY A 116 13.37 9.71 2.46
C GLY A 116 13.17 8.32 3.03
N VAL A 117 12.17 8.09 3.90
CA VAL A 117 11.86 6.74 4.39
C VAL A 117 11.39 5.86 3.24
N GLU A 118 11.98 4.68 3.13
CA GLU A 118 11.61 3.67 2.15
C GLU A 118 10.71 2.61 2.80
N ILE A 119 9.54 2.42 2.21
CA ILE A 119 8.54 1.44 2.64
C ILE A 119 8.35 0.42 1.53
N LEU A 120 8.42 -0.85 1.87
CA LEU A 120 8.06 -1.96 0.99
C LEU A 120 6.77 -2.60 1.49
N VAL A 121 5.78 -2.71 0.62
CA VAL A 121 4.57 -3.51 0.86
C VAL A 121 4.70 -4.81 0.10
N HIS A 122 4.61 -5.93 0.81
CA HIS A 122 4.64 -7.27 0.24
C HIS A 122 3.31 -7.99 0.53
N ILE A 123 2.66 -8.47 -0.51
CA ILE A 123 1.30 -9.03 -0.47
C ILE A 123 1.39 -10.55 -0.42
N GLY A 124 1.21 -11.12 0.77
CA GLY A 124 1.36 -12.56 1.01
C GLY A 124 2.83 -13.02 0.97
N ILE A 125 3.08 -14.29 1.24
CA ILE A 125 4.43 -14.90 1.23
C ILE A 125 4.52 -15.85 0.03
N ASN A 126 5.60 -15.74 -0.74
CA ASN A 126 5.86 -16.50 -1.98
C ASN A 126 4.84 -16.28 -3.11
N THR A 127 3.99 -15.27 -3.03
CA THR A 127 2.99 -14.91 -4.06
C THR A 127 3.59 -14.45 -5.38
N VAL A 128 4.90 -14.18 -5.45
CA VAL A 128 5.62 -14.01 -6.72
C VAL A 128 5.48 -15.23 -7.64
N GLU A 129 5.36 -16.44 -7.05
CA GLU A 129 5.18 -17.71 -7.76
C GLU A 129 3.76 -17.87 -8.32
N ALA A 130 2.80 -17.04 -7.90
CA ALA A 130 1.48 -16.99 -8.52
C ALA A 130 1.52 -16.35 -9.92
N HIS A 131 2.67 -15.81 -10.35
CA HIS A 131 2.87 -15.21 -11.68
C HIS A 131 1.82 -14.14 -12.05
N GLY A 132 1.27 -13.43 -11.06
CA GLY A 132 0.24 -12.41 -11.24
C GLY A 132 -1.19 -12.94 -11.20
N GLU A 133 -1.40 -14.24 -11.01
CA GLU A 133 -2.74 -14.77 -10.80
C GLU A 133 -3.30 -14.34 -9.44
N GLY A 134 -4.51 -13.78 -9.42
CA GLY A 134 -5.15 -13.29 -8.20
C GLY A 134 -4.56 -11.98 -7.67
N LEU A 135 -3.63 -11.35 -8.42
CA LEU A 135 -3.03 -10.06 -8.11
C LEU A 135 -3.19 -9.14 -9.32
N ARG A 136 -4.02 -8.10 -9.19
CA ARG A 136 -4.27 -7.14 -10.26
C ARG A 136 -3.76 -5.77 -9.85
N VAL A 137 -2.67 -5.33 -10.46
CA VAL A 137 -2.20 -3.94 -10.34
C VAL A 137 -3.23 -3.01 -10.95
N LEU A 138 -3.54 -1.92 -10.25
CA LEU A 138 -4.51 -0.90 -10.66
C LEU A 138 -3.83 0.22 -11.48
N ASP A 139 -4.48 1.38 -11.56
CA ASP A 139 -4.02 2.55 -12.30
C ASP A 139 -2.88 3.28 -11.56
N VAL A 140 -1.72 2.63 -11.53
CA VAL A 140 -0.49 3.13 -10.92
C VAL A 140 0.75 2.62 -11.65
N CYS A 141 1.71 3.53 -11.85
CA CYS A 141 2.99 3.25 -12.49
C CYS A 141 4.15 3.50 -11.52
N GLN A 142 5.28 2.85 -11.79
CA GLN A 142 6.53 3.20 -11.12
C GLN A 142 6.91 4.65 -11.45
N GLY A 143 7.31 5.41 -10.44
CA GLY A 143 7.61 6.84 -10.53
C GLY A 143 6.42 7.75 -10.23
N ASP A 144 5.20 7.21 -10.14
CA ASP A 144 4.02 8.01 -9.80
C ASP A 144 4.10 8.55 -8.37
N THR A 145 3.51 9.73 -8.16
CA THR A 145 3.27 10.23 -6.81
C THR A 145 1.90 9.78 -6.33
N VAL A 146 1.85 9.16 -5.15
CA VAL A 146 0.63 8.63 -4.53
C VAL A 146 0.42 9.24 -3.15
N LYS A 147 -0.84 9.21 -2.73
CA LYS A 147 -1.26 9.55 -1.37
C LYS A 147 -1.53 8.30 -0.57
N ALA A 148 -1.38 8.38 0.75
CA ALA A 148 -1.84 7.35 1.67
C ALA A 148 -3.29 6.98 1.34
N GLY A 149 -3.56 5.68 1.22
CA GLY A 149 -4.88 5.15 0.93
C GLY A 149 -5.21 5.07 -0.56
N LYS A 150 -4.33 5.52 -1.47
CA LYS A 150 -4.51 5.27 -2.90
C LYS A 150 -4.53 3.77 -3.18
N PRO A 151 -5.55 3.23 -3.88
CA PRO A 151 -5.58 1.85 -4.35
C PRO A 151 -4.38 1.49 -5.22
N MET A 152 -3.73 0.37 -4.94
CA MET A 152 -2.53 -0.09 -5.67
C MET A 152 -2.77 -1.43 -6.36
N VAL A 153 -3.25 -2.43 -5.60
CA VAL A 153 -3.41 -3.81 -6.08
C VAL A 153 -4.71 -4.40 -5.54
N GLU A 154 -5.54 -4.94 -6.42
CA GLU A 154 -6.65 -5.81 -6.06
C GLU A 154 -6.15 -7.25 -5.88
N VAL A 155 -6.61 -7.90 -4.81
CA VAL A 155 -6.12 -9.23 -4.40
C VAL A 155 -7.30 -10.17 -4.19
N ASP A 156 -7.28 -11.30 -4.90
CA ASP A 156 -8.17 -12.44 -4.66
C ASP A 156 -7.58 -13.31 -3.54
N VAL A 157 -7.88 -12.93 -2.29
CA VAL A 157 -7.40 -13.61 -1.08
C VAL A 157 -7.91 -15.05 -1.04
N LYS A 158 -9.16 -15.28 -1.44
CA LYS A 158 -9.76 -16.60 -1.45
C LYS A 158 -9.01 -17.57 -2.36
N LYS A 159 -8.64 -17.13 -3.57
CA LYS A 159 -7.85 -17.95 -4.49
C LYS A 159 -6.45 -18.19 -3.95
N LEU A 160 -5.75 -17.13 -3.54
CA LEU A 160 -4.34 -17.22 -3.16
C LEU A 160 -4.12 -17.94 -1.83
N SER A 161 -5.05 -17.81 -0.87
CA SER A 161 -4.97 -18.48 0.45
C SER A 161 -5.02 -20.01 0.39
N GLN A 162 -5.39 -20.59 -0.75
CA GLN A 162 -5.33 -22.04 -0.96
C GLN A 162 -3.90 -22.58 -1.05
N THR A 163 -2.92 -21.73 -1.35
CA THR A 163 -1.53 -22.13 -1.59
C THR A 163 -0.53 -21.26 -0.82
N TYR A 164 -0.84 -19.98 -0.63
CA TYR A 164 0.07 -19.00 -0.05
C TYR A 164 -0.46 -18.45 1.27
N ASN A 165 0.46 -18.01 2.14
CA ASN A 165 0.09 -17.22 3.30
C ASN A 165 -0.26 -15.79 2.83
N MET A 166 -1.46 -15.31 3.14
CA MET A 166 -1.97 -14.02 2.66
C MET A 166 -1.77 -12.85 3.63
N SER A 167 -0.81 -12.96 4.55
CA SER A 167 -0.41 -11.82 5.39
C SER A 167 0.21 -10.73 4.53
N ILE A 168 -0.31 -9.51 4.64
CA ILE A 168 0.22 -8.33 3.96
C ILE A 168 1.20 -7.66 4.89
N MET A 169 2.43 -7.45 4.42
CA MET A 169 3.53 -6.93 5.22
C MET A 169 3.87 -5.53 4.75
N THR A 170 3.85 -4.57 5.69
CA THR A 170 4.42 -3.23 5.52
C THR A 170 5.78 -3.20 6.21
N ILE A 171 6.83 -2.92 5.45
CA ILE A 171 8.22 -3.07 5.89
C ILE A 171 8.95 -1.74 5.70
N ILE A 172 9.62 -1.24 6.73
CA ILE A 172 10.50 -0.08 6.63
C ILE A 172 11.89 -0.58 6.21
N THR A 173 12.26 -0.38 4.95
CA THR A 173 13.54 -0.87 4.40
C THR A 173 14.69 0.12 4.61
N ASP A 174 14.39 1.41 4.70
CA ASP A 174 15.32 2.45 5.16
C ASP A 174 14.53 3.48 5.97
N ALA A 175 14.92 3.67 7.22
CA ALA A 175 14.24 4.57 8.15
C ALA A 175 14.84 5.99 8.21
N GLN A 176 15.90 6.30 7.44
CA GLN A 176 16.56 7.61 7.47
C GLN A 176 16.88 8.12 8.89
N GLN A 177 17.38 7.22 9.76
CA GLN A 177 17.68 7.49 11.19
C GLN A 177 16.45 7.80 12.07
N GLN A 178 15.23 7.61 11.56
CA GLN A 178 14.00 7.71 12.33
C GLN A 178 13.68 6.38 13.02
N THR A 179 13.04 6.45 14.18
CA THR A 179 12.50 5.28 14.88
C THR A 179 11.02 5.14 14.58
N ILE A 180 10.64 4.07 13.87
CA ILE A 180 9.25 3.76 13.54
C ILE A 180 8.89 2.45 14.23
N ASN A 181 7.94 2.51 15.18
CA ASN A 181 7.43 1.35 15.88
C ASN A 181 6.02 1.04 15.41
N PHE A 182 5.74 -0.20 15.06
CA PHE A 182 4.40 -0.63 14.69
C PHE A 182 3.62 -1.19 15.89
N LYS A 183 2.29 -1.03 15.82
CA LYS A 183 1.36 -1.74 16.69
C LYS A 183 1.54 -3.25 16.49
N LYS A 184 1.59 -4.00 17.59
CA LYS A 184 1.89 -5.45 17.57
C LYS A 184 0.65 -6.33 17.43
N SER A 185 -0.53 -5.81 17.77
CA SER A 185 -1.78 -6.56 17.78
C SER A 185 -2.99 -5.62 17.71
N GLY A 186 -4.14 -6.21 17.39
CA GLY A 186 -5.42 -5.52 17.28
C GLY A 186 -6.03 -5.64 15.89
N SER A 187 -7.30 -5.27 15.76
CA SER A 187 -7.95 -5.14 14.46
C SER A 187 -7.76 -3.72 13.94
N VAL A 188 -7.52 -3.61 12.64
CA VAL A 188 -7.34 -2.32 11.94
C VAL A 188 -8.25 -2.29 10.72
N ASN A 189 -8.84 -1.13 10.46
CA ASN A 189 -9.47 -0.84 9.19
C ASN A 189 -8.45 -0.23 8.24
N GLN A 190 -8.66 -0.39 6.94
CA GLN A 190 -7.90 0.33 5.93
C GLN A 190 -7.92 1.84 6.23
N GLY A 191 -6.74 2.47 6.24
CA GLY A 191 -6.60 3.89 6.60
C GLY A 191 -6.27 4.16 8.07
N ASP A 192 -6.43 3.18 8.97
CA ASP A 192 -6.07 3.36 10.37
C ASP A 192 -4.55 3.47 10.53
N SER A 193 -4.08 4.34 11.43
CA SER A 193 -2.65 4.41 11.75
C SER A 193 -2.17 3.10 12.38
N ILE A 194 -1.07 2.56 11.84
CA ILE A 194 -0.44 1.31 12.33
C ILE A 194 0.83 1.57 13.15
N VAL A 195 1.22 2.84 13.33
CA VAL A 195 2.34 3.25 14.18
C VAL A 195 1.88 3.28 15.65
N ALA A 196 2.76 2.85 16.56
CA ALA A 196 2.52 2.75 18.01
C ALA A 196 3.01 3.97 18.80
#